data_AF-G1CSG8-F1
#
_entry.id   AF-G1CSG8-F1
#
_cell.length_a   1.000
_cell.length_b   1.000
_cell.length_c   1.000
_cell.angle_alpha   90.00
_cell.angle_beta   90.00
_cell.angle_gamma   90.00
#
_symmetry.space_group_name_H-M   'P 1'
#
loop_
_entity.id
_entity.type
_entity.pdbx_description
1 polymer ?
#
loop_
_entity_poly.entity_id
_entity_poly.type
_entity_poly.pdbx_seq_one_letter_code
_entity_poly.pdbx_strand_id
1 'polypeptide(L)' 'MCGAVHCSDIAILGVHRKPPFIEHERVSSVCEVPLAIAACPTAAIKPAKIDDMKTVAVRNERCMFCGNCYT' A
#
# COMPACT_ATOMS: atom_id res chain seq x y z
N MET A 1 10.44 -8.49 -2.22
CA MET A 1 10.67 -9.93 -2.50
C MET A 1 11.94 -10.34 -1.77
N CYS A 2 11.94 -11.48 -1.08
CA CYS A 2 13.12 -11.99 -0.36
C CYS A 2 13.65 -13.23 -1.08
N GLY A 3 14.97 -13.42 -1.11
CA GLY A 3 15.62 -14.59 -1.72
C GLY A 3 15.76 -14.51 -3.25
N ALA A 4 15.89 -15.68 -3.89
CA ALA A 4 16.22 -15.83 -5.32
C ALA A 4 15.00 -15.98 -6.25
N VAL A 5 13.79 -15.69 -5.77
CA VAL A 5 12.54 -15.84 -6.55
C VAL A 5 12.56 -15.04 -7.87
N HIS A 6 13.29 -13.93 -7.93
CA HIS A 6 13.41 -13.08 -9.13
C HIS A 6 14.39 -13.63 -10.19
N CYS A 7 15.20 -14.64 -9.88
CA CYS A 7 16.25 -15.17 -10.77
C CYS A 7 16.31 -16.70 -10.79
N SER A 8 15.26 -17.39 -10.35
CA SER A 8 15.13 -18.85 -10.42
C SER A 8 14.57 -19.29 -11.77
N ASP A 9 14.97 -20.45 -12.29
CA ASP A 9 14.42 -21.02 -13.53
C ASP A 9 12.90 -21.22 -13.46
N ILE A 10 12.41 -21.59 -12.28
CA ILE A 10 10.98 -21.66 -11.96
C ILE A 10 10.76 -21.01 -10.59
N ALA A 11 9.76 -20.14 -10.51
CA ALA A 11 9.46 -19.37 -9.31
C ALA A 11 7.97 -19.47 -8.92
N ILE A 12 7.70 -19.51 -7.61
CA ILE A 12 6.36 -19.39 -7.05
C ILE A 12 6.30 -18.06 -6.30
N LEU A 13 5.38 -17.18 -6.69
CA LEU A 13 5.19 -15.86 -6.10
C LEU A 13 3.74 -15.66 -5.64
N GLY A 14 3.57 -15.38 -4.35
CA GLY A 14 2.29 -14.94 -3.82
C GLY A 14 1.98 -13.49 -4.23
N VAL A 15 0.79 -13.25 -4.75
CA VAL A 15 0.29 -11.91 -5.10
C VAL A 15 -1.08 -11.67 -4.46
N HIS A 16 -1.32 -10.45 -3.98
CA HIS A 16 -2.66 -10.05 -3.55
C HIS A 16 -3.51 -9.64 -4.75
N ARG A 17 -4.84 -9.67 -4.59
CA ARG A 17 -5.82 -9.33 -5.65
C ARG A 17 -6.90 -8.35 -5.19
N LYS A 18 -6.72 -7.76 -4.01
CA LYS A 18 -7.66 -6.80 -3.41
C LYS A 18 -6.90 -5.57 -2.93
N PRO A 19 -7.46 -4.36 -3.07
CA PRO A 19 -6.89 -3.16 -2.47
C PRO A 19 -6.75 -3.30 -0.95
N PRO A 20 -5.84 -2.54 -0.32
CA PRO A 20 -5.74 -2.50 1.13
C PRO A 20 -7.01 -1.93 1.76
N PHE A 21 -7.38 -2.46 2.92
CA PHE A 21 -8.41 -1.88 3.77
C PHE A 21 -7.79 -0.74 4.59
N ILE A 22 -8.45 0.40 4.66
CA ILE A 22 -7.94 1.60 5.35
C ILE A 22 -8.72 1.77 6.65
N GLU A 23 -8.01 1.68 7.77
CA GLU A 23 -8.57 1.95 9.09
C GLU A 23 -8.29 3.42 9.47
N HIS A 24 -9.22 4.31 9.12
CA HIS A 24 -9.01 5.76 9.17
C HIS A 24 -8.65 6.28 10.58
N GLU A 25 -9.14 5.64 11.64
CA GLU A 25 -8.87 6.00 13.04
C GLU A 25 -7.41 5.78 13.45
N ARG A 26 -6.75 4.75 12.87
CA ARG A 26 -5.42 4.33 13.30
C ARG A 26 -4.29 4.82 12.39
N VAL A 27 -4.59 5.11 11.12
CA VAL A 27 -3.57 5.55 10.15
C VAL A 27 -2.80 6.79 10.64
N SER A 28 -3.47 7.75 11.27
CA SER A 28 -2.82 8.98 11.75
C SER A 28 -1.90 8.76 12.95
N SER A 29 -2.14 7.72 13.75
CA SER A 29 -1.41 7.45 14.98
C SER A 29 -0.27 6.45 14.79
N VAL A 30 -0.38 5.54 13.83
CA VAL A 30 0.60 4.46 13.62
C VAL A 30 1.48 4.65 12.38
N CYS A 31 1.06 5.48 11.42
CA CYS A 31 1.77 5.65 10.16
C CYS A 31 2.22 7.10 9.94
N GLU A 32 3.45 7.25 9.44
CA GLU A 32 3.85 8.50 8.81
C GLU A 32 3.22 8.60 7.41
N VAL A 33 2.16 9.40 7.28
CA VAL A 33 1.40 9.56 6.02
C VAL A 33 2.29 9.81 4.79
N PRO A 34 3.37 10.64 4.85
CA PRO A 34 4.27 10.82 3.71
C PRO A 34 4.98 9.53 3.27
N LEU A 35 5.38 8.67 4.22
CA LEU A 35 6.02 7.38 3.90
C LEU A 35 5.03 6.43 3.23
N ALA A 36 3.80 6.34 3.74
CA ALA A 36 2.76 5.52 3.14
C ALA A 36 2.43 5.95 1.70
N ILE A 37 2.47 7.25 1.41
CA ILE A 37 2.29 7.79 0.04
C ILE A 37 3.50 7.43 -0.83
N ALA A 38 4.72 7.66 -0.35
CA ALA A 38 5.96 7.41 -1.09
C ALA A 38 6.19 5.92 -1.38
N ALA A 39 5.67 5.03 -0.52
CA ALA A 39 5.75 3.59 -0.70
C ALA A 39 4.96 3.08 -1.92
N CYS A 40 4.05 3.88 -2.50
CA CYS A 40 3.22 3.43 -3.61
C CYS A 40 3.93 3.60 -4.97
N PRO A 41 4.35 2.52 -5.65
CA PRO A 41 5.04 2.63 -6.95
C PRO A 41 4.15 3.16 -8.08
N THR A 42 2.83 3.00 -7.99
CA THR A 42 1.86 3.47 -9.00
C THR A 42 1.19 4.80 -8.63
N ALA A 43 1.62 5.44 -7.53
CA ALA A 43 1.01 6.66 -7.00
C ALA A 43 -0.53 6.57 -6.84
N ALA A 44 -1.02 5.41 -6.40
CA ALA A 44 -2.44 5.16 -6.12
C ALA A 44 -2.92 5.81 -4.81
N ILE A 45 -2.01 6.11 -3.89
CA ILE A 45 -2.29 6.63 -2.55
C ILE A 45 -2.19 8.15 -2.56
N LYS A 46 -3.17 8.81 -1.96
CA LYS A 46 -3.22 10.27 -1.83
C LYS A 46 -3.53 10.69 -0.39
N PRO A 47 -3.05 11.87 0.05
CA PRO A 47 -3.49 12.43 1.32
C PRO A 47 -4.98 12.77 1.25
N ALA A 48 -5.71 12.43 2.30
CA ALA A 48 -7.12 12.74 2.47
C ALA A 48 -7.42 13.17 3.90
N LYS A 49 -8.55 13.83 4.10
CA LYS A 49 -9.13 14.07 5.41
C LYS A 49 -10.53 13.49 5.42
N ILE A 50 -10.80 12.63 6.38
CA ILE A 50 -12.12 12.04 6.63
C ILE A 50 -12.41 12.30 8.10
N ASP A 51 -13.55 12.90 8.41
CA ASP A 51 -13.97 13.24 9.79
C ASP A 51 -12.89 13.99 10.58
N ASP A 52 -12.29 15.00 9.95
CA ASP A 52 -11.14 15.81 10.44
C ASP A 52 -9.85 15.04 10.81
N MET A 53 -9.83 13.72 10.62
CA MET A 53 -8.65 12.89 10.80
C MET A 53 -7.77 12.92 9.54
N LYS A 54 -6.45 13.09 9.74
CA LYS A 54 -5.47 12.97 8.66
C LYS A 54 -5.38 11.50 8.24
N THR A 55 -5.76 11.19 7.02
CA THR A 55 -5.78 9.82 6.52
C THR A 55 -5.30 9.75 5.06
N VAL A 56 -5.39 8.56 4.47
CA VAL A 56 -5.05 8.31 3.08
C VAL A 56 -6.27 7.80 2.32
N ALA A 57 -6.35 8.15 1.04
CA ALA A 57 -7.31 7.58 0.10
C ALA A 57 -6.57 6.78 -0.99
N VAL A 58 -7.13 5.63 -1.35
CA VAL A 58 -6.56 4.73 -2.36
C VAL A 58 -7.44 4.74 -3.60
N ARG A 59 -6.82 5.01 -4.76
CA ARG A 59 -7.48 4.87 -6.07
C ARG A 59 -7.34 3.43 -6.57
N ASN A 60 -8.41 2.64 -6.45
CA ASN A 60 -8.42 1.22 -6.80
C ASN A 60 -7.99 0.94 -8.25
N GLU A 61 -8.33 1.82 -9.18
CA GLU A 61 -7.94 1.71 -10.61
C GLU A 61 -6.42 1.69 -10.83
N ARG A 62 -5.65 2.31 -9.93
CA ARG A 62 -4.18 2.37 -10.02
C ARG A 62 -3.48 1.40 -9.08
N CYS A 63 -4.21 0.77 -8.16
CA CYS A 63 -3.63 -0.12 -7.18
C CYS A 63 -3.32 -1.49 -7.82
N MET A 64 -2.06 -1.92 -7.77
CA MET A 64 -1.64 -3.24 -8.23
C MET A 64 -1.44 -4.26 -7.09
N PHE A 65 -1.97 -3.96 -5.90
CA PHE A 65 -1.98 -4.88 -4.74
C PHE A 65 -0.60 -5.37 -4.27
N CYS A 66 0.46 -4.60 -4.50
CA CYS A 66 1.83 -4.97 -4.10
C CYS A 66 2.07 -5.03 -2.58
N GLY A 67 1.16 -4.48 -1.77
CA GLY A 67 1.25 -4.50 -0.31
C GLY A 67 2.32 -3.57 0.30
N ASN A 68 3.10 -2.85 -0.50
CA ASN A 68 4.24 -2.06 0.01
C ASN A 68 3.84 -0.94 0.99
N CYS A 69 2.60 -0.46 0.93
CA CYS A 69 2.07 0.53 1.88
C CYS A 69 1.67 -0.07 3.24
N TYR A 70 1.72 -1.39 3.39
CA TYR A 70 1.45 -2.12 4.63
C TYR A 70 2.73 -2.67 5.27
N THR A 71 3.87 -2.55 4.58
CA THR A 71 5.21 -2.81 5.10
C THR A 71 5.64 -1.67 6.00
#